data_AF-A0A818DNU6-F1
#
_entry.id   AF-A0A818DNU6-F1
#
_cell.length_a   1.000
_cell.length_b   1.000
_cell.length_c   1.000
_cell.angle_alpha   90.00
_cell.angle_beta   90.00
_cell.angle_gamma   90.00
#
_symmetry.space_group_name_H-M   'P 1'
#
loop_
_entity.id
_entity.type
_entity.pdbx_description
1 polymer ?
#
loop_
_entity_poly.entity_id
_entity_poly.type
_entity_poly.pdbx_seq_one_letter_code
_entity_poly.pdbx_strand_id
1 'polypeptide(L)'
;MFKFLYTGIIPSSLEYKQLKLLLQIANTYQIPTLIEIIQQNLASTNIDVNNCLLLLSMENELQYHWIKVRRLTIQIVAENFRYLCHQDEFLNLNYNIIQDILSHSNLQIPNRTMVNMAIHRWLNANIEISPDLSQSITILGHYRHARNRFSLLSSIVCYFTDGSTRYTNMTINTINSFLRTTPQIMVGLLIKDNDTRGHVMSCIAKTYPYRILCKHTSKTSHFNDWNPTQYKFNILKFLDHGFDEIYWMDSDTIVYQDLTPYLEEF
;
A
#
# COMPACT_ATOMS: atom_id res chain seq x y z
N MET A 1 -23.08 -2.38 37.00
CA MET A 1 -24.21 -3.18 36.48
C MET A 1 -25.48 -2.97 37.30
N PHE A 2 -25.55 -3.37 38.58
CA PHE A 2 -26.78 -3.21 39.37
C PHE A 2 -27.34 -1.78 39.34
N LYS A 3 -26.49 -0.77 39.57
CA LYS A 3 -26.89 0.64 39.47
C LYS A 3 -27.48 1.00 38.09
N PHE A 4 -26.97 0.45 36.99
CA PHE A 4 -27.54 0.65 35.65
C PHE A 4 -28.89 -0.05 35.50
N LEU A 5 -29.03 -1.30 35.95
CA LEU A 5 -30.30 -2.04 35.90
C LEU A 5 -31.42 -1.30 36.66
N TYR A 6 -31.06 -0.58 37.73
CA TYR A 6 -32.02 0.19 38.53
C TYR A 6 -32.22 1.64 38.06
N THR A 7 -31.27 2.26 37.37
CA THR A 7 -31.33 3.70 37.04
C THR A 7 -31.32 4.02 35.55
N GLY A 8 -30.94 3.07 34.69
CA GLY A 8 -30.71 3.30 33.26
C GLY A 8 -29.50 4.20 32.95
N ILE A 9 -28.78 4.68 33.97
CA ILE A 9 -27.70 5.67 33.81
C ILE A 9 -26.35 4.97 33.81
N ILE A 10 -25.54 5.29 32.80
CA ILE A 10 -24.13 4.93 32.71
C ILE A 10 -23.29 6.15 33.13
N PRO A 11 -22.24 5.99 33.97
CA PRO A 11 -21.31 7.07 34.27
C PRO A 11 -20.72 7.68 32.99
N SER A 12 -20.56 9.00 32.97
CA SER A 12 -20.01 9.76 31.83
C SER A 12 -18.54 9.44 31.52
N SER A 13 -17.77 8.95 32.49
CA SER A 13 -16.43 8.39 32.27
C SER A 13 -16.38 6.96 32.78
N LEU A 14 -16.35 6.00 31.87
CA LEU A 14 -16.05 4.61 32.20
C LEU A 14 -14.60 4.32 31.87
N GLU A 15 -13.85 3.78 32.82
CA GLU A 15 -12.54 3.20 32.51
C GLU A 15 -12.69 2.01 31.56
N TYR A 16 -11.67 1.77 30.73
CA TYR A 16 -11.64 0.67 29.77
C TYR A 16 -12.02 -0.69 30.39
N LYS A 17 -11.50 -1.01 31.57
CA LYS A 17 -11.81 -2.27 32.29
C LYS A 17 -13.30 -2.38 32.66
N GLN A 18 -13.90 -1.27 33.07
CA GLN A 18 -15.31 -1.22 33.46
C GLN A 18 -16.21 -1.31 32.23
N LEU A 19 -15.84 -0.64 31.14
CA LEU A 19 -16.52 -0.73 29.86
C LEU A 19 -16.51 -2.18 29.31
N LYS A 20 -15.35 -2.84 29.33
CA LYS A 20 -15.18 -4.24 28.92
C LYS A 20 -16.08 -5.17 29.74
N LEU A 21 -16.05 -5.03 31.06
CA LEU A 21 -16.88 -5.83 31.96
C LEU A 21 -18.39 -5.60 31.71
N LEU A 22 -18.81 -4.35 31.49
CA LEU A 22 -20.21 -4.02 31.20
C LEU A 22 -20.67 -4.62 29.87
N LEU A 23 -19.84 -4.56 28.83
CA LEU A 23 -20.14 -5.16 27.53
C LEU A 23 -20.18 -6.69 27.61
N GLN A 24 -19.24 -7.31 28.33
CA GLN A 24 -19.26 -8.76 28.57
C GLN A 24 -20.57 -9.17 29.22
N ILE A 25 -20.96 -8.50 30.30
CA ILE A 25 -22.21 -8.78 31.01
C ILE A 25 -23.42 -8.53 30.12
N ALA A 26 -23.47 -7.41 29.39
CA ALA A 26 -24.55 -7.12 28.47
C ALA A 26 -24.71 -8.22 27.40
N ASN A 27 -23.60 -8.75 26.90
CA ASN A 27 -23.59 -9.84 25.93
C ASN A 27 -24.00 -11.18 26.57
N THR A 28 -23.43 -11.53 27.72
CA THR A 28 -23.75 -12.77 28.46
C THR A 28 -25.22 -12.86 28.85
N TYR A 29 -25.81 -11.75 29.30
CA TYR A 29 -27.21 -11.70 29.72
C TYR A 29 -28.16 -11.21 28.61
N GLN A 30 -27.66 -11.03 27.38
CA GLN A 30 -28.43 -10.58 26.22
C GLN A 30 -29.31 -9.35 26.52
N ILE A 31 -28.70 -8.26 27.02
CA ILE A 31 -29.40 -7.01 27.35
C ILE A 31 -29.10 -5.96 26.26
N PRO A 32 -29.89 -5.87 25.17
CA PRO A 32 -29.53 -5.07 23.99
C PRO A 32 -29.56 -3.58 24.29
N THR A 33 -30.50 -3.15 25.15
CA THR A 33 -30.66 -1.76 25.58
C THR A 33 -29.43 -1.21 26.29
N LEU A 34 -28.74 -2.03 27.09
CA LEU A 34 -27.48 -1.64 27.71
C LEU A 34 -26.41 -1.40 26.65
N ILE A 35 -26.35 -2.23 25.62
CA ILE A 35 -25.36 -2.09 24.55
C ILE A 35 -25.63 -0.84 23.71
N GLU A 36 -26.90 -0.55 23.39
CA GLU A 36 -27.28 0.66 22.68
C GLU A 36 -26.90 1.92 23.45
N ILE A 37 -27.15 1.97 24.76
CA ILE A 37 -26.79 3.10 25.61
C ILE A 37 -25.27 3.26 25.68
N ILE A 38 -24.51 2.16 25.80
CA ILE A 38 -23.04 2.20 25.76
C ILE A 38 -22.55 2.76 24.42
N GLN A 39 -23.09 2.30 23.29
CA GLN A 39 -22.69 2.78 21.96
C GLN A 39 -22.99 4.26 21.77
N GLN A 40 -24.18 4.71 22.19
CA GLN A 40 -24.56 6.12 22.08
C GLN A 40 -23.67 7.01 22.95
N ASN A 41 -23.33 6.57 24.16
CA ASN A 41 -22.44 7.32 25.05
C ASN A 41 -21.02 7.42 24.49
N LEU A 42 -20.45 6.30 24.02
CA LEU A 42 -19.13 6.28 23.39
C LEU A 42 -19.07 7.17 22.14
N ALA A 43 -20.03 7.01 21.23
CA ALA A 43 -20.05 7.75 19.97
C ALA A 43 -20.22 9.27 20.14
N SER A 44 -20.80 9.72 21.25
CA SER A 44 -21.11 11.14 21.47
C SER A 44 -20.01 11.90 22.21
N THR A 45 -19.19 11.25 23.04
CA THR A 45 -18.34 12.00 23.99
C THR A 45 -16.98 11.38 24.33
N ASN A 46 -16.68 10.15 23.91
CA ASN A 46 -15.62 9.37 24.56
C ASN A 46 -14.68 8.61 23.61
N ILE A 47 -14.60 8.90 22.31
CA ILE A 47 -13.60 8.28 21.43
C ILE A 47 -12.49 9.29 21.13
N ASP A 48 -11.26 8.96 21.48
CA ASP A 48 -10.08 9.78 21.24
C ASP A 48 -8.89 8.91 20.76
N VAL A 49 -7.76 9.57 20.49
CA VAL A 49 -6.52 8.91 20.02
C VAL A 49 -5.96 7.93 21.06
N ASN A 50 -6.24 8.11 22.34
CA ASN A 50 -5.70 7.29 23.41
C ASN A 50 -6.49 5.98 23.59
N ASN A 51 -7.78 5.97 23.24
CA ASN A 51 -8.65 4.83 23.46
C ASN A 51 -9.11 4.12 22.18
N CYS A 52 -8.87 4.70 21.00
CA CYS A 52 -9.37 4.15 19.74
C CYS A 52 -8.87 2.73 19.43
N LEU A 53 -7.57 2.46 19.62
CA LEU A 53 -7.00 1.13 19.38
C LEU A 53 -7.56 0.08 20.35
N LEU A 54 -7.74 0.50 21.61
CA LEU A 54 -8.30 -0.35 22.66
C LEU A 54 -9.76 -0.72 22.34
N LEU A 55 -10.58 0.22 21.87
CA LEU A 55 -11.95 -0.06 21.44
C LEU A 55 -11.97 -1.04 20.26
N LEU A 56 -11.12 -0.86 19.26
CA LEU A 56 -11.04 -1.80 18.13
C LEU A 56 -10.60 -3.21 18.57
N SER A 57 -9.68 -3.33 19.53
CA SER A 57 -9.29 -4.64 20.07
C SER A 57 -10.44 -5.33 20.82
N MET A 58 -11.31 -4.58 21.52
CA MET A 58 -12.46 -5.15 22.23
C MET A 58 -13.50 -5.76 21.30
N GLU A 59 -13.71 -5.15 20.13
CA GLU A 59 -14.62 -5.70 19.11
C GLU A 59 -14.23 -7.12 18.73
N ASN A 60 -12.92 -7.36 18.60
CA ASN A 60 -12.37 -8.67 18.29
C ASN A 60 -12.57 -9.66 19.43
N GLU A 61 -12.26 -9.26 20.67
CA GLU A 61 -12.38 -10.14 21.84
C GLU A 61 -13.83 -10.51 22.20
N LEU A 62 -14.77 -9.58 22.02
CA LEU A 62 -16.16 -9.74 22.43
C LEU A 62 -17.07 -10.23 21.30
N GLN A 63 -16.53 -10.38 20.08
CA GLN A 63 -17.26 -10.75 18.86
C GLN A 63 -18.48 -9.86 18.60
N TYR A 64 -18.35 -8.57 18.92
CA TYR A 64 -19.48 -7.64 18.94
C TYR A 64 -19.31 -6.51 17.91
N HIS A 65 -20.23 -6.40 16.95
CA HIS A 65 -20.15 -5.42 15.87
C HIS A 65 -20.91 -4.12 16.20
N TRP A 66 -20.18 -3.09 16.64
CA TRP A 66 -20.69 -1.74 16.86
C TRP A 66 -20.35 -0.78 15.71
N ILE A 67 -21.13 -0.85 14.62
CA ILE A 67 -20.89 -0.15 13.34
C ILE A 67 -20.54 1.33 13.50
N LYS A 68 -21.32 2.08 14.30
CA LYS A 68 -21.09 3.53 14.49
C LYS A 68 -19.78 3.84 15.20
N VAL A 69 -19.48 3.09 16.26
CA VAL A 69 -18.24 3.22 17.04
C VAL A 69 -17.07 2.83 16.15
N ARG A 70 -17.11 1.65 15.52
CA ARG A 70 -16.07 1.17 14.60
C ARG A 70 -15.71 2.22 13.55
N ARG A 71 -16.71 2.78 12.85
CA ARG A 71 -16.48 3.80 11.81
C ARG A 71 -15.73 5.03 12.34
N LEU A 72 -16.17 5.60 13.46
CA LEU A 72 -15.51 6.76 14.08
C LEU A 72 -14.09 6.42 14.55
N THR A 73 -13.93 5.23 15.11
CA THR A 73 -12.65 4.76 15.65
C THR A 73 -11.63 4.54 14.53
N ILE A 74 -12.04 3.92 13.42
CA ILE A 74 -11.21 3.76 12.22
C ILE A 74 -10.84 5.11 11.63
N GLN A 75 -11.77 6.07 11.57
CA GLN A 75 -11.48 7.41 11.08
C GLN A 75 -10.38 8.08 11.92
N ILE A 76 -10.49 8.06 13.25
CA ILE A 76 -9.47 8.63 14.16
C ILE A 76 -8.13 7.92 13.99
N VAL A 77 -8.14 6.59 13.85
CA VAL A 77 -6.92 5.81 13.62
C VAL A 77 -6.29 6.18 12.28
N ALA A 78 -7.09 6.34 11.22
CA ALA A 78 -6.61 6.71 9.91
C ALA A 78 -5.97 8.11 9.91
N GLU A 79 -6.60 9.07 10.58
CA GLU A 79 -6.11 10.45 10.71
C GLU A 79 -4.83 10.55 11.57
N ASN A 80 -4.63 9.62 12.52
CA ASN A 80 -3.50 9.61 13.45
C ASN A 80 -2.56 8.40 13.25
N PHE A 81 -2.62 7.76 12.08
CA PHE A 81 -1.95 6.48 11.82
C PHE A 81 -0.44 6.55 12.08
N ARG A 82 0.19 7.68 11.72
CA ARG A 82 1.61 7.97 11.99
C ARG A 82 2.03 7.71 13.43
N TYR A 83 1.19 8.03 14.39
CA TYR A 83 1.48 7.83 15.80
C TYR A 83 1.03 6.44 16.27
N LEU A 84 -0.17 6.03 15.86
CA LEU A 84 -0.85 4.85 16.39
C LEU A 84 -0.26 3.53 15.89
N CYS A 85 0.31 3.48 14.68
CA CYS A 85 0.90 2.25 14.13
C CYS A 85 2.15 1.76 14.91
N HIS A 86 2.75 2.62 15.73
CA HIS A 86 3.89 2.28 16.59
C HIS A 86 3.49 1.85 18.00
N GLN A 87 2.22 1.98 18.37
CA GLN A 87 1.73 1.55 19.68
C GLN A 87 1.64 0.02 19.76
N ASP A 88 1.72 -0.54 20.96
CA ASP A 88 1.64 -1.99 21.18
C ASP A 88 0.20 -2.48 21.00
N GLU A 89 -0.78 -1.65 21.32
CA GLU A 89 -2.20 -1.91 21.14
C GLU A 89 -2.57 -2.15 19.67
N PHE A 90 -1.80 -1.59 18.74
CA PHE A 90 -1.97 -1.84 17.31
C PHE A 90 -1.69 -3.31 16.94
N LEU A 91 -0.80 -3.99 17.68
CA LEU A 91 -0.46 -5.39 17.45
C LEU A 91 -1.62 -6.33 17.79
N ASN A 92 -2.54 -5.88 18.64
CA ASN A 92 -3.69 -6.66 19.09
C ASN A 92 -4.90 -6.58 18.14
N LEU A 93 -4.79 -5.81 17.05
CA LEU A 93 -5.86 -5.69 16.06
C LEU A 93 -5.95 -6.94 15.19
N ASN A 94 -7.16 -7.27 14.74
CA ASN A 94 -7.35 -8.37 13.80
C ASN A 94 -7.13 -7.92 12.34
N TYR A 95 -6.98 -8.92 11.47
CA TYR A 95 -6.82 -8.74 10.03
C TYR A 95 -7.89 -7.81 9.42
N ASN A 96 -9.18 -8.03 9.73
CA ASN A 96 -10.28 -7.29 9.12
C ASN A 96 -10.23 -5.80 9.49
N ILE A 97 -9.90 -5.48 10.74
CA ILE A 97 -9.76 -4.10 11.21
C ILE A 97 -8.56 -3.42 10.54
N ILE A 98 -7.43 -4.12 10.42
CA ILE A 98 -6.26 -3.58 9.72
C ILE A 98 -6.57 -3.31 8.27
N GLN A 99 -7.27 -4.24 7.59
CA GLN A 99 -7.71 -4.03 6.22
C GLN A 99 -8.60 -2.79 6.10
N ASP A 100 -9.57 -2.61 7.00
CA ASP A 100 -10.45 -1.44 6.98
C ASP A 100 -9.68 -0.13 7.23
N ILE A 101 -8.70 -0.13 8.14
CA ILE A 101 -7.83 1.03 8.39
C ILE A 101 -7.01 1.36 7.14
N LEU A 102 -6.38 0.36 6.53
CA LEU A 102 -5.52 0.53 5.36
C LEU A 102 -6.30 0.96 4.11
N SER A 103 -7.57 0.57 4.02
CA SER A 103 -8.47 0.94 2.92
C SER A 103 -9.14 2.30 3.10
N HIS A 104 -8.91 2.97 4.24
CA HIS A 104 -9.59 4.22 4.57
C HIS A 104 -9.04 5.40 3.73
N SER A 105 -9.93 6.19 3.13
CA SER A 105 -9.55 7.25 2.17
C SER A 105 -8.69 8.37 2.76
N ASN A 106 -8.78 8.59 4.07
CA ASN A 106 -8.12 9.68 4.80
C ASN A 106 -6.91 9.21 5.62
N LEU A 107 -6.32 8.06 5.26
CA LEU A 107 -5.18 7.50 5.97
C LEU A 107 -3.94 8.41 5.88
N GLN A 108 -3.59 9.05 6.99
CA GLN A 108 -2.48 10.00 7.09
C GLN A 108 -1.16 9.25 7.22
N ILE A 109 -0.46 9.12 6.10
CA ILE A 109 0.82 8.40 6.01
C ILE A 109 1.93 9.37 5.57
N PRO A 110 3.02 9.51 6.34
CA PRO A 110 4.18 10.29 5.93
C PRO A 110 5.05 9.56 4.87
N ASN A 111 5.15 8.23 4.93
CA ASN A 111 5.87 7.42 3.93
C ASN A 111 5.40 5.95 3.88
N ARG A 112 5.58 5.30 2.72
CA ARG A 112 5.21 3.89 2.48
C ARG A 112 5.96 2.92 3.38
N THR A 113 7.22 3.23 3.68
CA THR A 113 8.06 2.42 4.56
C THR A 113 7.46 2.27 5.95
N MET A 114 6.83 3.30 6.52
CA MET A 114 6.17 3.21 7.83
C MET A 114 4.98 2.24 7.82
N VAL A 115 4.15 2.24 6.77
CA VAL A 115 3.04 1.28 6.65
C VAL A 115 3.58 -0.14 6.53
N ASN A 116 4.57 -0.36 5.68
CA ASN A 116 5.21 -1.67 5.54
C ASN A 116 5.83 -2.14 6.87
N MET A 117 6.53 -1.25 7.58
CA MET A 117 7.11 -1.55 8.88
C MET A 117 6.03 -1.87 9.93
N ALA A 118 4.92 -1.13 9.93
CA ALA A 118 3.79 -1.39 10.83
C ALA A 118 3.13 -2.73 10.53
N ILE A 119 2.89 -3.07 9.25
CA ILE A 119 2.33 -4.36 8.83
C ILE A 119 3.30 -5.50 9.16
N HIS A 120 4.59 -5.35 8.85
CA HIS A 120 5.60 -6.36 9.20
C HIS A 120 5.69 -6.56 10.72
N ARG A 121 5.63 -5.48 11.50
CA ARG A 121 5.62 -5.55 12.96
C ARG A 121 4.38 -6.28 13.47
N TRP A 122 3.21 -5.96 12.93
CA TRP A 122 1.96 -6.64 13.26
C TRP A 122 1.99 -8.13 12.88
N LEU A 123 2.48 -8.45 11.68
CA LEU A 123 2.65 -9.83 11.21
C LEU A 123 3.61 -10.58 12.13
N ASN A 124 4.78 -10.04 12.42
CA ASN A 124 5.76 -10.68 13.31
C ASN A 124 5.19 -10.96 14.71
N ALA A 125 4.33 -10.10 15.24
CA ALA A 125 3.67 -10.30 16.53
C ALA A 125 2.56 -11.38 16.49
N ASN A 126 1.96 -11.62 15.32
CA ASN A 126 0.80 -12.52 15.15
C ASN A 126 1.10 -13.78 14.32
N ILE A 127 2.33 -13.94 13.79
CA ILE A 127 2.78 -15.08 12.97
C ILE A 127 2.74 -16.41 13.75
N GLU A 128 2.87 -16.38 15.08
CA GLU A 128 2.69 -17.58 15.91
C GLU A 128 1.21 -18.04 16.00
N ILE A 129 0.25 -17.18 15.64
CA ILE A 129 -1.20 -17.42 15.82
C ILE A 129 -1.88 -17.82 14.50
N SER A 130 -1.29 -17.54 13.33
CA SER A 130 -1.81 -17.95 12.02
C SER A 130 -0.66 -18.24 11.04
N PRO A 131 -0.39 -19.51 10.68
CA PRO A 131 0.72 -19.88 9.81
C PRO A 131 0.47 -19.56 8.32
N ASP A 132 -0.63 -18.88 7.99
CA ASP A 132 -1.07 -18.76 6.61
C ASP A 132 -0.49 -17.50 5.93
N LEU A 133 0.57 -17.73 5.14
CA LEU A 133 1.22 -16.76 4.26
C LEU A 133 0.21 -16.04 3.34
N SER A 134 -0.94 -16.67 3.07
CA SER A 134 -2.05 -16.13 2.29
C SER A 134 -2.57 -14.80 2.84
N GLN A 135 -2.68 -14.65 4.17
CA GLN A 135 -3.19 -13.43 4.81
C GLN A 135 -2.21 -12.27 4.65
N SER A 136 -0.90 -12.54 4.68
CA SER A 136 0.15 -11.54 4.46
C SER A 136 0.12 -11.01 3.02
N ILE A 137 -0.04 -11.90 2.04
CA ILE A 137 -0.16 -11.56 0.62
C ILE A 137 -1.46 -10.79 0.36
N THR A 138 -2.55 -11.14 1.04
CA THR A 138 -3.86 -10.51 0.87
C THR A 138 -3.91 -9.11 1.49
N ILE A 139 -3.28 -8.87 2.65
CA ILE A 139 -3.13 -7.50 3.23
C ILE A 139 -2.30 -6.61 2.30
N LEU A 140 -1.17 -7.12 1.80
CA LEU A 140 -0.33 -6.38 0.87
C LEU A 140 -1.02 -6.14 -0.47
N GLY A 141 -1.84 -7.10 -0.93
CA GLY A 141 -2.68 -6.99 -2.13
C GLY A 141 -3.84 -6.00 -1.99
N HIS A 142 -4.53 -5.96 -0.85
CA HIS A 142 -5.58 -4.98 -0.58
C HIS A 142 -5.02 -3.57 -0.37
N TYR A 143 -3.85 -3.45 0.28
CA TYR A 143 -3.12 -2.18 0.32
C TYR A 143 -2.71 -1.70 -1.07
N ARG A 144 -2.36 -2.61 -1.99
CA ARG A 144 -2.12 -2.28 -3.41
C ARG A 144 -3.40 -1.79 -4.09
N HIS A 145 -4.53 -2.48 -3.94
CA HIS A 145 -5.80 -2.12 -4.59
C HIS A 145 -6.46 -0.83 -4.05
N ALA A 146 -6.34 -0.51 -2.76
CA ALA A 146 -6.86 0.75 -2.20
C ALA A 146 -6.09 2.00 -2.71
N ARG A 147 -5.03 1.80 -3.51
CA ARG A 147 -4.01 2.80 -3.85
C ARG A 147 -3.88 3.08 -5.36
N ASN A 148 -4.90 2.80 -6.18
CA ASN A 148 -4.94 3.12 -7.62
C ASN A 148 -4.88 4.62 -7.98
N ARG A 149 -4.31 5.49 -7.14
CA ARG A 149 -3.96 6.88 -7.48
C ARG A 149 -2.49 7.24 -7.24
N PHE A 150 -1.67 6.34 -6.68
CA PHE A 150 -0.25 6.59 -6.39
C PHE A 150 0.73 5.53 -6.94
N SER A 151 0.27 4.43 -7.56
CA SER A 151 1.19 3.37 -8.03
C SER A 151 2.04 3.84 -9.22
N LEU A 152 1.48 4.59 -10.16
CA LEU A 152 2.15 5.02 -11.40
C LEU A 152 3.39 5.89 -11.20
N LEU A 153 3.44 6.67 -10.12
CA LEU A 153 4.61 7.50 -9.78
C LEU A 153 5.78 6.65 -9.25
N SER A 154 5.50 5.43 -8.81
CA SER A 154 6.46 4.41 -8.39
C SER A 154 6.64 3.29 -9.43
N SER A 155 6.11 3.46 -10.65
CA SER A 155 6.23 2.48 -11.73
C SER A 155 7.19 2.96 -12.82
N ILE A 156 7.89 2.01 -13.45
CA ILE A 156 8.81 2.28 -14.55
C ILE A 156 8.64 1.26 -15.67
N VAL A 157 8.56 1.75 -16.91
CA VAL A 157 8.53 0.90 -18.11
C VAL A 157 9.93 0.85 -18.72
N CYS A 158 10.47 -0.35 -18.81
CA CYS A 158 11.85 -0.60 -19.20
C CYS A 158 11.97 -1.04 -20.66
N TYR A 159 12.92 -0.41 -21.35
CA TYR A 159 13.33 -0.69 -22.72
C TYR A 159 14.82 -1.02 -22.77
N PHE A 160 15.24 -1.52 -23.93
CA PHE A 160 16.59 -2.02 -24.10
C PHE A 160 17.17 -1.61 -25.45
N THR A 161 18.42 -1.15 -25.45
CA THR A 161 19.10 -0.75 -26.69
C THR A 161 20.39 -1.53 -26.89
N ASP A 162 20.61 -1.92 -28.14
CA ASP A 162 21.71 -2.78 -28.57
C ASP A 162 22.94 -2.10 -29.14
N GLY A 163 22.79 -0.81 -29.40
CA GLY A 163 23.76 -0.06 -30.18
C GLY A 163 23.72 -0.44 -31.66
N SER A 164 22.84 -1.35 -32.10
CA SER A 164 22.62 -1.57 -33.53
C SER A 164 21.71 -0.49 -34.09
N THR A 165 22.02 -0.04 -35.29
CA THR A 165 21.24 1.00 -35.97
C THR A 165 19.78 0.61 -36.14
N ARG A 166 19.47 -0.68 -36.34
CA ARG A 166 18.10 -1.13 -36.60
C ARG A 166 17.26 -1.13 -35.34
N TYR A 167 17.66 -1.86 -34.30
CA TYR A 167 16.85 -2.06 -33.11
C TYR A 167 16.89 -0.85 -32.17
N THR A 168 18.01 -0.12 -32.14
CA THR A 168 18.11 1.11 -31.35
C THR A 168 17.17 2.20 -31.89
N ASN A 169 17.06 2.38 -33.21
CA ASN A 169 16.11 3.33 -33.80
C ASN A 169 14.65 2.94 -33.54
N MET A 170 14.33 1.65 -33.60
CA MET A 170 13.01 1.14 -33.26
C MET A 170 12.65 1.48 -31.81
N THR A 171 13.58 1.21 -30.89
CA THR A 171 13.43 1.54 -29.46
C THR A 171 13.25 3.04 -29.22
N ILE A 172 14.02 3.88 -29.91
CA ILE A 172 13.89 5.35 -29.85
C ILE A 172 12.48 5.79 -30.25
N ASN A 173 11.95 5.25 -31.35
CA ASN A 173 10.60 5.60 -31.84
C ASN A 173 9.52 5.18 -30.84
N THR A 174 9.64 3.99 -30.29
CA THR A 174 8.71 3.45 -29.29
C THR A 174 8.73 4.27 -28.01
N ILE A 175 9.90 4.59 -27.48
CA ILE A 175 10.03 5.46 -26.29
C ILE A 175 9.43 6.84 -26.57
N ASN A 176 9.70 7.44 -27.73
CA ASN A 176 9.10 8.73 -28.10
C ASN A 176 7.58 8.66 -28.23
N SER A 177 7.01 7.54 -28.69
CA SER A 177 5.57 7.34 -28.72
C SER A 177 5.03 7.24 -27.29
N PHE A 178 5.60 6.36 -26.48
CA PHE A 178 5.20 6.13 -25.09
C PHE A 178 5.27 7.41 -24.24
N LEU A 179 6.35 8.18 -24.33
CA LEU A 179 6.51 9.42 -23.57
C LEU A 179 5.45 10.47 -23.92
N ARG A 180 4.95 10.46 -25.17
CA ARG A 180 3.87 11.35 -25.62
C ARG A 180 2.49 10.88 -25.17
N THR A 181 2.22 9.57 -25.21
CA THR A 181 0.89 9.01 -24.94
C THR A 181 0.65 8.68 -23.48
N THR A 182 1.70 8.39 -22.71
CA THR A 182 1.63 7.96 -21.31
C THR A 182 2.51 8.87 -20.46
N PRO A 183 2.02 10.07 -20.07
CA PRO A 183 2.86 11.13 -19.52
C PRO A 183 3.28 10.93 -18.06
N GLN A 184 2.62 10.02 -17.33
CA GLN A 184 2.78 9.90 -15.88
C GLN A 184 3.87 8.91 -15.45
N ILE A 185 4.29 8.02 -16.35
CA ILE A 185 5.16 6.88 -16.01
C ILE A 185 6.60 7.11 -16.45
N MET A 186 7.58 6.70 -15.66
CA MET A 186 9.00 6.83 -16.03
C MET A 186 9.44 5.76 -17.03
N VAL A 187 10.46 6.11 -17.82
CA VAL A 187 11.11 5.21 -18.76
C VAL A 187 12.45 4.75 -18.20
N GLY A 188 12.61 3.45 -18.05
CA GLY A 188 13.89 2.81 -17.76
C GLY A 188 14.56 2.44 -19.06
N LEU A 189 15.80 2.86 -19.26
CA LEU A 189 16.58 2.52 -20.44
C LEU A 189 17.81 1.71 -20.04
N LEU A 190 17.84 0.46 -20.45
CA LEU A 190 19.02 -0.39 -20.34
C LEU A 190 19.90 -0.20 -21.57
N ILE A 191 21.17 0.10 -21.32
CA ILE A 191 22.13 0.48 -22.35
C ILE A 191 23.36 -0.42 -22.30
N LYS A 192 23.85 -0.77 -23.48
CA LYS A 192 25.11 -1.50 -23.67
C LYS A 192 26.34 -0.68 -23.25
N ASP A 193 26.52 0.50 -23.84
CA ASP A 193 27.71 1.34 -23.68
C ASP A 193 27.37 2.84 -23.69
N ASN A 194 28.37 3.67 -23.40
CA ASN A 194 28.20 5.13 -23.31
C ASN A 194 27.93 5.78 -24.68
N ASP A 195 28.43 5.20 -25.77
CA ASP A 195 28.22 5.74 -27.11
C ASP A 195 26.76 5.58 -27.52
N THR A 196 26.20 4.38 -27.28
CA THR A 196 24.77 4.08 -27.44
C THR A 196 23.92 5.03 -26.59
N ARG A 197 24.32 5.28 -25.34
CA ARG A 197 23.63 6.24 -24.47
C ARG A 197 23.62 7.64 -25.07
N GLY A 198 24.77 8.13 -25.53
CA GLY A 198 24.90 9.45 -26.13
C GLY A 198 23.97 9.60 -27.34
N HIS A 199 23.97 8.60 -28.23
CA HIS A 199 23.10 8.57 -29.40
C HIS A 199 21.62 8.58 -29.02
N VAL A 200 21.17 7.63 -28.19
CA VAL A 200 19.75 7.50 -27.81
C VAL A 200 19.25 8.75 -27.09
N MET A 201 20.03 9.26 -26.14
CA MET A 201 19.64 10.47 -25.41
C MET A 201 19.60 11.70 -26.34
N SER A 202 20.49 11.82 -27.32
CA SER A 202 20.42 12.93 -28.29
C SER A 202 19.13 12.94 -29.12
N CYS A 203 18.54 11.77 -29.34
CA CYS A 203 17.30 11.60 -30.11
C CYS A 203 16.02 11.77 -29.27
N ILE A 204 16.06 11.43 -27.98
CA ILE A 204 14.86 11.45 -27.11
C ILE A 204 14.84 12.67 -26.17
N ALA A 205 15.99 13.13 -25.67
CA ALA A 205 16.09 14.06 -24.54
C ALA A 205 15.66 15.51 -24.81
N LYS A 206 15.22 15.84 -26.03
CA LYS A 206 14.78 17.22 -26.34
C LYS A 206 13.45 17.58 -25.68
N THR A 207 12.61 16.60 -25.37
CA THR A 207 11.24 16.86 -24.87
C THR A 207 11.01 16.35 -23.44
N TYR A 208 11.65 15.26 -23.02
CA TYR A 208 11.36 14.62 -21.71
C TYR A 208 12.62 14.10 -20.97
N PRO A 209 13.69 14.89 -20.80
CA PRO A 209 14.96 14.41 -20.27
C PRO A 209 14.87 13.84 -18.84
N TYR A 210 13.99 14.39 -18.00
CA TYR A 210 13.81 13.98 -16.60
C TYR A 210 13.04 12.66 -16.44
N ARG A 211 12.40 12.17 -17.51
CA ARG A 211 11.56 10.98 -17.46
C ARG A 211 12.29 9.71 -17.86
N ILE A 212 13.57 9.81 -18.18
CA ILE A 212 14.38 8.69 -18.66
C ILE A 212 15.49 8.42 -17.68
N LEU A 213 15.47 7.23 -17.08
CA LEU A 213 16.52 6.74 -16.21
C LEU A 213 17.35 5.70 -16.96
N CYS A 214 18.65 5.95 -17.09
CA CYS A 214 19.56 5.06 -17.81
C CYS A 214 20.33 4.16 -16.85
N LYS A 215 20.42 2.86 -17.15
CA LYS A 215 21.26 1.90 -16.42
C LYS A 215 22.09 1.09 -17.41
N HIS A 216 23.34 0.84 -17.05
CA HIS A 216 24.19 -0.04 -17.85
C HIS A 216 23.84 -1.51 -17.62
N THR A 217 23.92 -2.30 -18.69
CA THR A 217 23.87 -3.75 -18.60
C THR A 217 25.09 -4.31 -17.87
N SER A 218 24.94 -5.49 -17.28
CA SER A 218 26.06 -6.23 -16.68
C SER A 218 27.05 -6.68 -17.76
N LYS A 219 28.35 -6.65 -17.45
CA LYS A 219 29.42 -7.11 -18.36
C LYS A 219 29.52 -8.63 -18.46
N THR A 220 28.89 -9.36 -17.54
CA THR A 220 28.85 -10.82 -17.54
C THR A 220 27.81 -11.28 -18.56
N SER A 221 28.21 -11.37 -19.82
CA SER A 221 27.41 -12.08 -20.81
C SER A 221 27.55 -13.58 -20.56
N HIS A 222 26.44 -14.30 -20.62
CA HIS A 222 26.46 -15.77 -20.59
C HIS A 222 26.82 -16.36 -21.96
N PHE A 223 26.88 -15.51 -23.00
CA PHE A 223 27.09 -15.87 -24.39
C PHE A 223 27.99 -14.83 -25.08
N ASN A 224 28.66 -15.24 -26.16
CA ASN A 224 29.64 -14.40 -26.87
C ASN A 224 28.99 -13.25 -27.66
N ASP A 225 27.71 -13.39 -28.00
CA ASP A 225 26.94 -12.36 -28.70
C ASP A 225 25.98 -11.65 -27.76
N TRP A 226 25.94 -10.34 -27.90
CA TRP A 226 25.02 -9.50 -27.15
C TRP A 226 23.57 -9.78 -27.61
N ASN A 227 22.69 -10.14 -26.69
CA ASN A 227 21.25 -10.33 -26.95
C ASN A 227 20.42 -9.71 -25.81
N PRO A 228 19.44 -8.85 -26.10
CA PRO A 228 18.58 -8.20 -25.10
C PRO A 228 17.91 -9.11 -24.11
N THR A 229 17.49 -10.27 -24.58
CA THR A 229 16.74 -11.23 -23.79
C THR A 229 17.58 -11.79 -22.65
N GLN A 230 18.90 -11.84 -22.82
CA GLN A 230 19.84 -12.34 -21.80
C GLN A 230 19.98 -11.37 -20.62
N TYR A 231 19.66 -10.10 -20.82
CA TYR A 231 19.84 -9.04 -19.83
C TYR A 231 18.52 -8.60 -19.19
N LYS A 232 17.43 -9.35 -19.38
CA LYS A 232 16.11 -9.03 -18.80
C LYS A 232 16.17 -8.83 -17.29
N PHE A 233 16.99 -9.60 -16.55
CA PHE A 233 17.17 -9.40 -15.11
C PHE A 233 17.86 -8.09 -14.72
N ASN A 234 18.53 -7.40 -15.66
CA ASN A 234 19.12 -6.09 -15.37
C ASN A 234 18.05 -5.00 -15.15
N ILE A 235 16.78 -5.24 -15.47
CA ILE A 235 15.70 -4.31 -15.12
C ILE A 235 15.57 -4.16 -13.59
N LEU A 236 16.00 -5.16 -12.80
CA LEU A 236 15.98 -5.08 -11.35
C LEU A 236 16.89 -3.97 -10.80
N LYS A 237 17.84 -3.45 -11.59
CA LYS A 237 18.67 -2.29 -11.22
C LYS A 237 17.86 -1.00 -11.07
N PHE A 238 16.61 -0.98 -11.52
CA PHE A 238 15.69 0.14 -11.30
C PHE A 238 15.05 0.08 -9.91
N LEU A 239 15.06 -1.06 -9.20
CA LEU A 239 14.59 -1.12 -7.81
C LEU A 239 15.37 -0.16 -6.89
N ASP A 240 16.65 0.06 -7.15
CA ASP A 240 17.50 1.01 -6.40
C ASP A 240 16.95 2.45 -6.40
N HIS A 241 16.08 2.79 -7.35
CA HIS A 241 15.49 4.12 -7.50
C HIS A 241 14.08 4.23 -6.89
N GLY A 242 13.68 3.24 -6.08
CA GLY A 242 12.42 3.26 -5.36
C GLY A 242 11.20 2.97 -6.24
N PHE A 243 11.40 2.35 -7.41
CA PHE A 243 10.30 1.83 -8.21
C PHE A 243 9.81 0.51 -7.62
N ASP A 244 8.50 0.41 -7.44
CA ASP A 244 7.82 -0.74 -6.86
C ASP A 244 7.31 -1.71 -7.95
N GLU A 245 7.09 -1.19 -9.15
CA GLU A 245 6.61 -1.92 -10.32
C GLU A 245 7.51 -1.64 -11.53
N ILE A 246 7.98 -2.73 -12.15
CA ILE A 246 8.90 -2.66 -13.27
C ILE A 246 8.29 -3.47 -14.41
N TYR A 247 7.86 -2.77 -15.45
CA TYR A 247 7.28 -3.39 -16.63
C TYR A 247 8.33 -3.53 -17.71
N TRP A 248 8.40 -4.71 -18.32
CA TRP A 248 9.17 -4.92 -19.54
C TRP A 248 8.31 -4.59 -20.74
N MET A 249 8.82 -3.79 -21.68
CA MET A 249 8.10 -3.49 -22.91
C MET A 249 8.96 -3.76 -24.12
N ASP A 250 8.38 -4.47 -25.09
CA ASP A 250 9.08 -4.75 -26.34
C ASP A 250 9.07 -3.53 -27.25
N SER A 251 10.19 -3.33 -27.93
CA SER A 251 10.46 -2.10 -28.69
C SER A 251 9.84 -2.13 -30.08
N ASP A 252 9.33 -3.26 -30.54
CA ASP A 252 8.61 -3.42 -31.81
C ASP A 252 7.13 -2.96 -31.75
N THR A 253 6.69 -2.46 -30.59
CA THR A 253 5.32 -1.96 -30.39
C THR A 253 5.26 -0.44 -30.41
N ILE A 254 4.41 0.14 -31.26
CA ILE A 254 4.11 1.58 -31.17
C ILE A 254 2.90 1.76 -30.25
N VAL A 255 3.06 2.63 -29.25
CA VAL A 255 2.00 2.99 -28.32
C VAL A 255 1.19 4.14 -28.89
N TYR A 256 -0.05 3.86 -29.28
CA TYR A 256 -1.00 4.83 -29.84
C TYR A 256 -2.02 5.35 -28.82
N GLN A 257 -2.18 4.67 -27.69
CA GLN A 257 -3.15 5.00 -26.65
C GLN A 257 -2.44 5.11 -25.30
N ASP A 258 -3.05 5.83 -24.36
CA ASP A 258 -2.50 5.89 -23.01
C ASP A 258 -2.58 4.52 -22.34
N LEU A 259 -1.42 3.94 -22.02
CA LEU A 259 -1.31 2.65 -21.36
C LEU A 259 -1.54 2.73 -19.85
N THR A 260 -1.70 3.94 -19.29
CA THR A 260 -1.94 4.14 -17.86
C THR A 260 -3.05 3.24 -17.31
N PRO A 261 -4.26 3.17 -17.91
CA PRO A 261 -5.35 2.33 -17.38
C PRO A 261 -5.01 0.84 -17.41
N TYR A 262 -4.28 0.39 -18.43
CA TYR A 262 -3.85 -1.00 -18.53
C TYR A 262 -2.81 -1.34 -17.46
N LEU A 263 -1.86 -0.44 -17.20
CA LEU A 263 -0.81 -0.67 -16.21
C LEU A 263 -1.34 -0.60 -14.78
N GLU A 264 -2.43 0.14 -14.52
CA GLU A 264 -3.13 0.16 -13.23
C GLU A 264 -3.91 -1.14 -12.92
N GLU A 265 -4.16 -2.00 -13.90
CA GLU A 265 -4.88 -3.26 -13.72
C GLU A 265 -4.00 -4.42 -13.22
N PHE A 266 -2.66 -4.31 -13.30
CA PHE A 266 -1.68 -5.35 -12.91
C PHE A 266 -0.91 -5.00 -11.65
#